data_AF-Q3Y8V9-F1
#
_entry.id   AF-Q3Y8V9-F1
#
_cell.length_a   1.000
_cell.length_b   1.000
_cell.length_c   1.000
_cell.angle_alpha   90.00
_cell.angle_beta   90.00
_cell.angle_gamma   90.00
#
_symmetry.space_group_name_H-M   'P 1'
#
loop_
_entity.id
_entity.type
_entity.pdbx_description
1 polymer ?
#
loop_
_entity_poly.entity_id
_entity_poly.type
_entity_poly.pdbx_seq_one_letter_code
_entity_poly.pdbx_strand_id
1 'polypeptide(L)'
;VNLTFFPQHFLGLAGMPRRYSDYPDAYTAWNVISTIGSSISLLGIIFFLYIIWESMMTQRPVIFPIQLNSSIEWYQNTPPAEH
;
A
#
# COMPACT_ATOMS: atom_id res chain seq x y z
N VAL A 1 1.90 4.70 4.47
CA VAL A 1 3.00 4.99 3.51
C VAL A 1 3.49 6.42 3.66
N ASN A 2 2.74 7.46 3.26
CA ASN A 2 3.24 8.85 3.37
C ASN A 2 3.66 9.25 4.78
N LEU A 3 2.87 8.89 5.79
CA LEU A 3 3.18 9.17 7.20
C LEU A 3 4.46 8.44 7.68
N THR A 4 4.83 7.33 7.07
CA THR A 4 6.08 6.60 7.33
C THR A 4 7.29 7.32 6.74
N PHE A 5 7.19 7.76 5.48
CA PHE A 5 8.34 8.26 4.70
C PHE A 5 8.53 9.77 4.78
N PHE A 6 7.48 10.54 5.07
CA PHE A 6 7.57 11.99 5.15
C PHE A 6 8.49 12.46 6.31
N PRO A 7 8.38 11.94 7.56
CA PRO A 7 9.32 12.24 8.64
C PRO A 7 10.80 11.99 8.31
N GLN A 8 11.08 11.04 7.41
CA GLN A 8 12.45 10.67 7.04
C GLN A 8 13.17 11.80 6.30
N HIS A 9 12.43 12.70 5.64
CA HIS A 9 13.01 13.87 4.99
C HIS A 9 13.59 14.84 6.02
N PHE A 10 12.86 15.09 7.12
CA PHE A 10 13.33 15.93 8.22
C PHE A 10 14.49 15.29 8.97
N LEU A 11 14.45 13.97 9.20
CA LEU A 11 15.56 13.21 9.79
C LEU A 11 16.83 13.28 8.93
N GLY A 12 16.68 13.19 7.60
CA GLY A 12 17.79 13.34 6.66
C GLY A 12 18.40 14.73 6.67
N LEU A 13 17.58 15.79 6.71
CA LEU A 13 18.05 17.17 6.85
C LEU A 13 18.75 17.42 8.20
N ALA A 14 18.31 16.75 9.26
CA ALA A 14 18.92 16.81 10.58
C ALA A 14 20.17 15.91 10.73
N GLY A 15 20.66 15.33 9.63
CA GLY A 15 21.92 14.58 9.59
C GLY A 15 21.86 13.16 10.14
N MET A 16 20.67 12.57 10.29
CA MET A 16 20.54 11.19 10.77
C MET A 16 21.13 10.22 9.73
N PRO A 17 22.20 9.46 10.07
CA PRO A 17 22.80 8.53 9.13
C PRO A 17 21.95 7.27 8.98
N ARG A 18 22.00 6.65 7.79
CA ARG A 18 21.23 5.43 7.50
C ARG A 18 21.85 4.21 8.19
N ARG A 19 21.00 3.22 8.53
CA ARG A 19 21.40 1.88 9.03
C ARG A 19 21.93 1.85 10.47
N TYR A 20 21.40 2.71 11.34
CA TYR A 20 21.70 2.66 12.77
C TYR A 20 20.53 2.05 13.54
N SER A 21 20.85 1.15 14.47
CA SER A 21 19.88 0.59 15.43
C SER A 21 19.45 1.64 16.44
N ASP A 22 20.42 2.42 16.92
CA ASP A 22 20.26 3.40 17.98
C ASP A 22 20.55 4.80 17.45
N TYR A 23 19.82 5.78 17.99
CA TYR A 23 19.90 7.17 17.59
C TYR A 23 19.71 8.09 18.80
N PRO A 24 20.30 9.29 18.79
CA PRO A 24 20.10 10.28 19.84
C PRO A 24 18.61 10.62 20.09
N ASP A 25 18.29 11.00 21.32
CA ASP A 25 16.91 11.32 21.75
C ASP A 25 16.25 12.41 20.90
N ALA A 26 17.04 13.29 20.26
CA ALA A 26 16.56 14.33 19.34
C ALA A 26 15.77 13.79 18.13
N TYR A 27 16.04 12.54 17.69
CA TYR A 27 15.37 11.93 16.54
C TYR A 27 14.14 11.10 16.91
N THR A 28 13.87 10.91 18.20
CA THR A 28 12.79 10.04 18.70
C THR A 28 11.42 10.45 18.18
N ALA A 29 11.08 11.74 18.21
CA ALA A 29 9.78 12.24 17.79
C ALA A 29 9.44 11.85 16.34
N TRP A 30 10.36 12.08 15.41
CA TRP A 30 10.15 11.75 14.00
C TRP A 30 10.17 10.23 13.73
N ASN A 31 10.98 9.48 14.47
CA ASN A 31 10.98 8.02 14.39
C ASN A 31 9.67 7.41 14.92
N VAL A 32 9.09 7.94 16.00
CA VAL A 32 7.78 7.48 16.53
C VAL A 32 6.65 7.77 15.53
N ILE A 33 6.66 8.93 14.88
CA ILE A 33 5.67 9.21 13.81
C ILE A 33 5.86 8.21 12.66
N SER A 34 7.10 7.94 12.25
CA SER A 34 7.39 6.98 11.18
C SER A 34 6.89 5.56 11.53
N THR A 35 7.07 5.10 12.77
CA THR A 35 6.61 3.77 13.22
C THR A 35 5.08 3.66 13.31
N ILE A 36 4.39 4.73 13.71
CA ILE A 36 2.92 4.79 13.61
C ILE A 36 2.49 4.69 12.14
N GLY A 37 3.20 5.36 11.23
CA GLY A 37 2.92 5.24 9.80
C GLY A 37 3.09 3.83 9.27
N SER A 38 4.13 3.11 9.73
CA SER A 38 4.40 1.74 9.29
C SER A 38 3.37 0.74 9.80
N SER A 39 2.90 0.88 11.05
CA SER A 39 1.83 0.02 11.59
C SER A 39 0.52 0.19 10.81
N ILE A 40 0.16 1.42 10.45
CA ILE A 40 -1.01 1.69 9.59
C ILE A 40 -0.86 1.02 8.22
N SER A 41 0.33 1.07 7.60
CA SER A 41 0.55 0.39 6.32
C SER A 41 0.48 -1.13 6.42
N LEU A 42 0.95 -1.70 7.53
CA LEU A 42 0.84 -3.14 7.78
C LEU A 42 -0.61 -3.57 7.87
N LEU A 43 -1.45 -2.82 8.59
CA LEU A 43 -2.89 -3.04 8.63
C LEU A 43 -3.52 -2.94 7.24
N GLY A 44 -3.08 -1.98 6.43
CA GLY A 44 -3.52 -1.85 5.04
C GLY A 44 -3.22 -3.08 4.17
N ILE A 45 -2.05 -3.71 4.34
CA ILE A 45 -1.69 -4.93 3.62
C ILE A 45 -2.54 -6.12 4.08
N ILE A 46 -2.75 -6.28 5.39
CA ILE A 46 -3.63 -7.33 5.93
C ILE A 46 -5.05 -7.16 5.37
N PHE A 47 -5.55 -5.92 5.34
CA PHE A 47 -6.88 -5.63 4.79
C PHE A 47 -6.95 -5.92 3.29
N PHE A 48 -5.89 -5.61 2.53
CA PHE A 48 -5.82 -5.94 1.11
C PHE A 48 -5.86 -7.46 0.86
N LEU A 49 -5.14 -8.25 1.65
CA LEU A 49 -5.20 -9.72 1.58
C LEU A 49 -6.61 -10.23 1.89
N TYR A 50 -7.29 -9.63 2.86
CA TYR A 50 -8.68 -9.96 3.18
C TYR A 50 -9.64 -9.67 2.02
N ILE A 51 -9.49 -8.54 1.32
CA ILE A 51 -10.31 -8.22 0.14
C ILE A 51 -10.11 -9.26 -0.97
N ILE A 52 -8.86 -9.66 -1.26
CA ILE A 52 -8.59 -10.70 -2.26
C ILE A 52 -9.26 -12.01 -1.86
N TRP A 53 -9.08 -12.42 -0.60
CA TRP A 53 -9.67 -13.65 -0.08
C TRP A 53 -11.21 -13.64 -0.19
N GLU A 54 -11.86 -12.56 0.24
CA GLU A 54 -13.31 -12.42 0.15
C GLU A 54 -13.82 -12.45 -1.29
N SER A 55 -13.09 -11.79 -2.21
CA SER A 55 -13.41 -11.79 -3.64
C SER A 55 -13.35 -13.20 -4.24
N MET A 56 -12.32 -13.98 -3.90
CA MET A 56 -12.17 -15.36 -4.38
C MET A 56 -13.25 -16.30 -3.82
N MET A 57 -13.70 -16.08 -2.58
CA MET A 57 -14.74 -16.90 -1.94
C MET A 57 -16.14 -16.56 -2.44
N THR A 58 -16.44 -15.28 -2.68
CA THR A 58 -17.79 -14.83 -3.05
C THR A 58 -18.05 -14.81 -4.56
N GLN A 59 -17.01 -14.82 -5.40
CA GLN A 59 -17.08 -14.93 -6.87
C GLN A 59 -18.17 -14.04 -7.50
N ARG A 60 -18.26 -12.78 -7.08
CA ARG A 60 -19.33 -11.86 -7.53
C ARG A 60 -19.16 -11.54 -9.03
N PRO A 61 -20.21 -11.68 -9.85
CA PRO A 61 -20.13 -11.33 -11.27
C PRO A 61 -20.01 -9.82 -11.45
N VAL A 62 -19.27 -9.40 -12.48
CA VAL A 62 -19.16 -7.98 -12.87
C VAL A 62 -20.42 -7.57 -13.64
N ILE A 63 -21.19 -6.63 -13.10
CA ILE A 63 -22.46 -6.18 -13.71
C ILE A 63 -22.21 -5.06 -14.74
N PHE A 64 -21.30 -4.13 -14.44
CA PHE A 64 -20.94 -3.02 -15.34
C PHE A 64 -19.43 -2.73 -15.24
N PRO A 65 -18.68 -2.75 -16.36
CA PRO A 65 -17.28 -2.32 -16.38
C PRO A 65 -17.20 -0.79 -16.27
N ILE A 66 -16.22 -0.30 -15.50
CA ILE A 66 -15.96 1.14 -15.31
C ILE A 66 -14.86 1.66 -16.24
N GLN A 67 -14.27 0.78 -17.05
CA GLN A 67 -13.13 1.08 -17.91
C GLN A 67 -13.57 1.78 -19.21
N LEU A 68 -12.65 2.53 -19.81
CA LEU A 68 -12.81 3.05 -21.17
C LEU A 68 -12.40 1.96 -22.17
N ASN A 69 -13.21 1.72 -23.20
CA ASN A 69 -12.98 0.69 -24.22
C ASN A 69 -11.87 1.05 -25.25
N SER A 70 -10.81 1.73 -24.82
CA SER A 70 -9.72 2.15 -25.72
C SER A 70 -8.74 1.02 -26.06
N SER A 71 -8.61 0.01 -25.20
CA SER A 71 -7.78 -1.18 -25.42
C SER A 71 -8.63 -2.44 -25.65
N ILE A 72 -8.09 -3.40 -26.42
CA ILE A 72 -8.77 -4.64 -26.81
C ILE A 72 -9.06 -5.58 -25.62
N GLU A 73 -8.31 -5.43 -24.51
CA GLU A 73 -8.48 -6.24 -23.30
C GLU A 73 -9.84 -6.03 -22.63
N TRP A 74 -10.39 -4.81 -22.72
CA TRP A 74 -11.68 -4.45 -22.12
C TRP A 74 -12.90 -4.87 -22.97
N TYR A 75 -12.67 -5.38 -24.19
CA TYR A 75 -13.72 -5.93 -25.04
C TYR A 75 -14.02 -7.41 -24.79
N GLN A 76 -13.17 -8.11 -24.02
CA GLN A 76 -13.33 -9.53 -23.75
C GLN A 76 -14.37 -9.80 -22.65
N ASN A 77 -14.94 -11.01 -22.66
CA ASN A 77 -15.81 -11.48 -21.57
C ASN A 77 -15.00 -11.70 -20.27
N THR A 78 -15.69 -11.66 -19.12
CA THR A 78 -15.09 -11.98 -17.81
C THR A 78 -15.74 -13.25 -17.25
N PRO A 79 -15.05 -14.41 -17.22
CA PRO A 79 -13.71 -14.69 -17.74
C PRO A 79 -13.66 -14.82 -19.29
N PRO A 80 -12.47 -14.63 -19.91
CA PRO A 80 -12.29 -14.84 -21.34
C PRO A 80 -12.45 -16.33 -21.70
N ALA A 81 -12.85 -16.61 -22.94
CA ALA A 81 -12.95 -17.98 -23.43
C ALA A 81 -11.56 -18.60 -23.61
N GLU A 82 -11.42 -19.90 -23.34
CA GLU A 82 -10.25 -20.66 -23.76
C GLU A 82 -10.25 -20.86 -25.30
N HIS A 83 -9.06 -21.02 -25.87
CA HIS A 83 -8.84 -21.21 -27.31
C HIS A 83 -9.26 -22.59 -27.81
#